data_AF-A0A167B0Q7-F1
#
_entry.id   AF-A0A167B0Q7-F1
#
_cell.length_a   1.000
_cell.length_b   1.000
_cell.length_c   1.000
_cell.angle_alpha   90.00
_cell.angle_beta   90.00
_cell.angle_gamma   90.00
#
_symmetry.space_group_name_H-M   'P 1'
#
loop_
_entity.id
_entity.type
_entity.pdbx_description
1 polymer ?
#
loop_
_entity_poly.entity_id
_entity_poly.type
_entity_poly.pdbx_seq_one_letter_code
_entity_poly.pdbx_strand_id
1 'polypeptide(L)'
;MTASSPSHRSNRFDALVVILTGVIVLMMLAACDAPSSGNSQAVDTGTAPPMQEIQDMLGRQVSVPKQVERIATVNVDAYRMVVHLQAADRLVGIPGDMFGSRFSREKTIEALAVAHVDDIPQLGGGQPGSDINLEKVVSVSPDVFFYWAFSRGDSTQAMADHADRLQRQLGVPVVAVSTLGRERDPERIMDEIERAYGLMGMILDQEARAQALLDRYRQEVSSIQSRIQGEGTPRVYLAHRTNLFSNVAFYYPLEQLSATHVASTRRGRDGEVSAEQLLQWDPEHIFLHTPSQASHVALDSVLEDARLQGVAAIRDGQVHRFKGTYMGWDLATGLVDLIRMGKILYPDALEDLDVQARGEDILHTFYGTPGLYEHLSRQSGFKDL
;
A
#
# COMPACT_ATOMS: atom_id res chain seq x y z
N MET A 1 71.46 18.21 -31.49
CA MET A 1 71.88 18.30 -32.91
C MET A 1 72.58 17.01 -33.27
N THR A 2 72.26 16.45 -34.46
CA THR A 2 73.10 15.54 -35.31
C THR A 2 73.76 14.28 -34.73
N ALA A 3 73.95 13.17 -35.45
CA ALA A 3 73.28 12.56 -36.63
C ALA A 3 74.02 11.24 -36.97
N SER A 4 73.31 10.14 -37.26
CA SER A 4 73.75 9.09 -38.22
C SER A 4 72.70 7.99 -38.43
N SER A 5 72.61 7.51 -39.67
CA SER A 5 71.87 6.33 -40.17
C SER A 5 72.88 5.18 -40.43
N PRO A 6 72.56 3.97 -40.98
CA PRO A 6 71.33 3.42 -41.59
C PRO A 6 70.91 2.05 -40.97
N SER A 7 70.13 1.11 -41.54
CA SER A 7 69.60 0.88 -42.90
C SER A 7 68.32 -0.01 -42.98
N HIS A 8 67.72 -0.01 -44.19
CA HIS A 8 66.99 -1.05 -44.95
C HIS A 8 66.92 -2.51 -44.43
N ARG A 9 65.90 -3.34 -44.70
CA ARG A 9 64.87 -3.48 -45.79
C ARG A 9 63.74 -4.41 -45.24
N SER A 10 62.54 -4.62 -45.80
CA SER A 10 61.62 -3.88 -46.70
C SER A 10 60.44 -4.79 -47.10
N ASN A 11 59.22 -4.28 -47.34
CA ASN A 11 58.30 -4.78 -48.39
C ASN A 11 57.13 -3.80 -48.66
N ARG A 12 56.66 -3.76 -49.91
CA ARG A 12 55.55 -2.92 -50.40
C ARG A 12 54.57 -3.80 -51.18
N PHE A 13 53.29 -3.45 -51.09
CA PHE A 13 52.31 -3.25 -52.18
C PHE A 13 50.94 -3.83 -51.84
N ASP A 14 50.12 -2.96 -51.26
CA ASP A 14 48.66 -3.09 -51.34
C ASP A 14 48.12 -2.44 -52.61
N ALA A 15 46.90 -2.88 -52.95
CA ALA A 15 45.86 -2.17 -53.68
C ALA A 15 45.78 -2.29 -55.23
N LEU A 16 44.61 -2.80 -55.62
CA LEU A 16 43.72 -2.24 -56.65
C LEU A 16 43.90 -2.65 -58.12
N VAL A 17 43.33 -3.82 -58.49
CA VAL A 17 42.59 -3.96 -59.75
C VAL A 17 41.23 -4.59 -59.45
N VAL A 18 40.18 -3.79 -59.61
CA VAL A 18 38.76 -4.20 -59.53
C VAL A 18 38.29 -4.56 -60.96
N ILE A 19 37.14 -5.24 -61.08
CA ILE A 19 36.38 -5.47 -62.33
C ILE A 19 36.94 -6.55 -63.28
N LEU A 20 36.57 -7.84 -63.10
CA LEU A 20 36.16 -8.73 -64.23
C LEU A 20 35.53 -10.12 -63.89
N THR A 21 34.77 -10.32 -62.80
CA THR A 21 34.18 -11.66 -62.50
C THR A 21 32.72 -11.62 -61.98
N GLY A 22 31.87 -10.87 -62.67
CA GLY A 22 30.46 -11.25 -62.81
C GLY A 22 30.27 -12.10 -64.08
N VAL A 23 29.12 -12.80 -64.20
CA VAL A 23 28.66 -13.50 -65.43
C VAL A 23 29.23 -14.92 -65.69
N ILE A 24 29.54 -15.71 -64.66
CA ILE A 24 29.35 -17.19 -64.73
C ILE A 24 28.48 -17.67 -63.56
N VAL A 25 27.27 -17.09 -63.50
CA VAL A 25 26.09 -17.86 -63.12
C VAL A 25 25.73 -18.73 -64.33
N LEU A 26 25.06 -19.88 -64.10
CA LEU A 26 24.40 -20.72 -65.11
C LEU A 26 25.20 -21.86 -65.76
N MET A 27 25.78 -22.77 -64.96
CA MET A 27 25.80 -24.20 -65.32
C MET A 27 25.47 -25.10 -64.10
N MET A 28 24.24 -25.64 -64.10
CA MET A 28 23.85 -26.97 -63.58
C MET A 28 24.29 -27.29 -62.13
N LEU A 29 23.46 -27.18 -61.08
CA LEU A 29 22.08 -27.68 -60.93
C LEU A 29 21.89 -29.13 -61.41
N ALA A 30 22.57 -30.08 -60.76
CA ALA A 30 22.19 -31.50 -60.68
C ALA A 30 22.98 -32.27 -59.59
N ALA A 31 22.64 -32.06 -58.32
CA ALA A 31 23.06 -32.95 -57.23
C ALA A 31 21.92 -33.03 -56.20
N CYS A 32 21.19 -34.14 -56.21
CA CYS A 32 19.95 -34.30 -55.44
C CYS A 32 20.19 -34.70 -53.98
N ASP A 33 19.17 -34.37 -53.18
CA ASP A 33 18.78 -34.96 -51.89
C ASP A 33 19.67 -36.03 -51.24
N ALA A 34 20.15 -35.69 -50.05
CA ALA A 34 20.33 -36.63 -48.95
C ALA A 34 19.84 -35.97 -47.66
N PRO A 35 18.65 -36.32 -47.12
CA PRO A 35 18.17 -35.79 -45.86
C PRO A 35 18.97 -36.43 -44.71
N SER A 36 19.98 -35.71 -44.21
CA SER A 36 20.61 -36.05 -42.94
C SER A 36 19.67 -35.67 -41.80
N SER A 37 19.02 -36.69 -41.21
CA SER A 37 18.21 -36.58 -40.00
C SER A 37 19.08 -36.33 -38.76
N GLY A 38 19.76 -35.19 -38.74
CA GLY A 38 20.42 -34.65 -37.56
C GLY A 38 19.36 -34.14 -36.59
N ASN A 39 19.02 -34.95 -35.59
CA ASN A 39 18.06 -34.62 -34.55
C ASN A 39 18.67 -33.59 -33.57
N SER A 40 18.83 -32.36 -34.04
CA SER A 40 19.15 -31.20 -33.19
C SER A 40 17.94 -30.91 -32.30
N GLN A 41 17.83 -31.63 -31.19
CA GLN A 41 17.02 -31.17 -30.08
C GLN A 41 17.55 -29.80 -29.69
N ALA A 42 16.75 -28.76 -29.95
CA ALA A 42 16.98 -27.46 -29.35
C ALA A 42 16.96 -27.68 -27.85
N VAL A 43 18.12 -27.49 -27.21
CA VAL A 43 18.19 -27.34 -25.77
C VAL A 43 17.29 -26.15 -25.45
N ASP A 44 16.27 -26.37 -24.63
CA ASP A 44 15.44 -25.30 -24.09
C ASP A 44 16.32 -24.46 -23.17
N THR A 45 17.04 -23.51 -23.77
CA THR A 45 17.71 -22.42 -23.06
C THR A 45 16.60 -21.50 -22.57
N GLY A 46 16.00 -21.89 -21.44
CA GLY A 46 14.81 -21.27 -20.86
C GLY A 46 14.87 -19.76 -21.00
N THR A 47 14.03 -19.23 -21.89
CA THR A 47 14.07 -17.81 -22.22
C THR A 47 13.65 -17.05 -20.97
N ALA A 48 14.47 -16.08 -20.52
CA ALA A 48 14.14 -15.27 -19.37
C ALA A 48 12.72 -14.67 -19.53
N PRO A 49 11.90 -14.65 -18.48
CA PRO A 49 10.51 -14.23 -18.58
C PRO A 49 10.44 -12.83 -19.20
N PRO A 50 9.43 -12.54 -20.05
CA PRO A 50 9.32 -11.23 -20.68
C PRO A 50 9.15 -10.16 -19.61
N MET A 51 10.04 -9.18 -19.61
CA MET A 51 10.06 -8.09 -18.62
C MET A 51 9.29 -6.86 -19.13
N GLN A 52 8.94 -5.99 -18.20
CA GLN A 52 8.44 -4.63 -18.42
C GLN A 52 9.11 -3.65 -17.45
N GLU A 53 9.41 -2.44 -17.91
CA GLU A 53 9.91 -1.36 -17.06
C GLU A 53 8.74 -0.60 -16.46
N ILE A 54 8.71 -0.48 -15.13
CA ILE A 54 7.75 0.37 -14.40
C ILE A 54 8.49 1.45 -13.62
N GLN A 55 7.79 2.54 -13.28
CA GLN A 55 8.29 3.53 -12.32
C GLN A 55 7.64 3.29 -10.96
N ASP A 56 8.45 3.09 -9.91
CA ASP A 56 7.94 2.92 -8.54
C ASP A 56 7.63 4.26 -7.85
N MET A 57 7.01 4.22 -6.67
CA MET A 57 6.60 5.44 -5.96
C MET A 57 7.77 6.25 -5.35
N LEU A 58 9.00 5.75 -5.43
CA LEU A 58 10.23 6.50 -5.12
C LEU A 58 10.88 7.10 -6.38
N GLY A 59 10.28 6.89 -7.56
CA GLY A 59 10.75 7.40 -8.85
C GLY A 59 11.77 6.49 -9.55
N ARG A 60 12.05 5.29 -9.02
CA ARG A 60 13.01 4.34 -9.59
C ARG A 60 12.39 3.64 -10.80
N GLN A 61 13.19 3.42 -11.84
CA GLN A 61 12.82 2.49 -12.91
C GLN A 61 13.18 1.06 -12.47
N VAL A 62 12.21 0.16 -12.52
CA VAL A 62 12.35 -1.23 -12.09
C VAL A 62 11.84 -2.16 -13.19
N SER A 63 12.71 -3.07 -13.63
CA SER A 63 12.34 -4.16 -14.54
C SER A 63 11.62 -5.25 -13.74
N VAL A 64 10.35 -5.48 -14.04
CA VAL A 64 9.52 -6.55 -13.43
C VAL A 64 9.05 -7.54 -14.50
N PRO A 65 8.79 -8.80 -14.16
CA PRO A 65 8.14 -9.73 -15.09
C PRO A 65 6.78 -9.20 -15.55
N LYS A 66 6.39 -9.51 -16.79
CA LYS A 66 5.02 -9.25 -17.29
C LYS A 66 3.96 -10.18 -16.71
N GLN A 67 4.39 -11.30 -16.13
CA GLN A 67 3.54 -12.24 -15.41
C GLN A 67 4.18 -12.45 -14.03
N VAL A 68 3.47 -12.03 -12.99
CA VAL A 68 3.87 -12.13 -11.59
C VAL A 68 2.95 -13.15 -10.93
N GLU A 69 3.50 -14.31 -10.59
CA GLU A 69 2.81 -15.45 -9.97
C GLU A 69 3.25 -15.68 -8.51
N ARG A 70 4.39 -15.10 -8.11
CA ARG A 70 4.99 -15.26 -6.78
C ARG A 70 5.32 -13.91 -6.15
N ILE A 71 4.47 -13.48 -5.23
CA ILE A 71 4.56 -12.19 -4.55
C ILE A 71 5.13 -12.36 -3.15
N ALA A 72 6.17 -11.62 -2.81
CA ALA A 72 6.64 -11.45 -1.44
C ALA A 72 6.50 -10.00 -1.00
N THR A 73 6.14 -9.76 0.27
CA THR A 73 6.08 -8.40 0.81
C THR A 73 6.37 -8.33 2.32
N VAL A 74 7.02 -7.23 2.71
CA VAL A 74 7.21 -6.78 4.11
C VAL A 74 6.46 -5.48 4.39
N ASN A 75 5.61 -5.07 3.44
CA ASN A 75 4.82 -3.86 3.44
C ASN A 75 3.35 -4.24 3.56
N VAL A 76 2.70 -3.80 4.64
CA VAL A 76 1.28 -4.09 4.91
C VAL A 76 0.34 -3.35 3.96
N ASP A 77 0.68 -2.14 3.49
CA ASP A 77 -0.12 -1.46 2.47
C ASP A 77 -0.10 -2.28 1.17
N ALA A 78 1.08 -2.77 0.77
CA ALA A 78 1.23 -3.65 -0.40
C ALA A 78 0.49 -4.98 -0.22
N TYR A 79 0.58 -5.62 0.96
CA TYR A 79 -0.19 -6.83 1.27
C TYR A 79 -1.70 -6.59 1.10
N ARG A 80 -2.24 -5.51 1.69
CA ARG A 80 -3.66 -5.16 1.53
C ARG A 80 -4.04 -4.92 0.07
N MET A 81 -3.21 -4.20 -0.69
CA MET A 81 -3.44 -3.99 -2.13
C MET A 81 -3.45 -5.31 -2.92
N VAL A 82 -2.55 -6.26 -2.62
CA VAL A 82 -2.57 -7.60 -3.25
C VAL A 82 -3.89 -8.34 -2.96
N VAL A 83 -4.38 -8.29 -1.72
CA VAL A 83 -5.67 -8.90 -1.35
C VAL A 83 -6.85 -8.17 -2.03
N HIS A 84 -6.85 -6.84 -2.04
CA HIS A 84 -7.91 -6.03 -2.67
C HIS A 84 -8.01 -6.28 -4.19
N LEU A 85 -6.86 -6.44 -4.84
CA LEU A 85 -6.73 -6.76 -6.26
C LEU A 85 -6.92 -8.25 -6.56
N GLN A 86 -7.38 -9.05 -5.59
CA GLN A 86 -7.70 -10.48 -5.75
C GLN A 86 -6.53 -11.34 -6.26
N ALA A 87 -5.31 -11.01 -5.86
CA ALA A 87 -4.07 -11.74 -6.17
C ALA A 87 -3.43 -12.40 -4.93
N ALA A 88 -4.24 -12.66 -3.89
CA ALA A 88 -3.77 -13.23 -2.62
C ALA A 88 -3.26 -14.67 -2.72
N ASP A 89 -3.75 -15.43 -3.71
CA ASP A 89 -3.29 -16.77 -4.08
C ASP A 89 -1.82 -16.80 -4.54
N ARG A 90 -1.30 -15.67 -5.03
CA ARG A 90 0.08 -15.49 -5.47
C ARG A 90 1.05 -15.14 -4.33
N LEU A 91 0.57 -14.98 -3.09
CA LEU A 91 1.41 -14.64 -1.94
C LEU A 91 2.27 -15.81 -1.48
N VAL A 92 3.59 -15.68 -1.65
CA VAL A 92 4.60 -16.67 -1.21
C VAL A 92 5.36 -16.23 0.02
N GLY A 93 5.19 -14.99 0.48
CA GLY A 93 5.70 -14.52 1.75
C GLY A 93 5.13 -13.17 2.17
N ILE A 94 4.84 -13.03 3.47
CA ILE A 94 3.99 -11.97 4.02
C ILE A 94 4.65 -11.26 5.23
N PRO A 95 4.18 -10.06 5.63
CA PRO A 95 4.79 -9.32 6.72
C PRO A 95 4.51 -9.99 8.08
N GLY A 96 5.46 -9.92 9.01
CA GLY A 96 5.36 -10.62 10.29
C GLY A 96 4.46 -9.97 11.33
N ASP A 97 4.50 -8.64 11.47
CA ASP A 97 3.90 -7.94 12.62
C ASP A 97 2.37 -7.70 12.53
N MET A 98 1.72 -8.10 11.43
CA MET A 98 0.27 -7.89 11.22
C MET A 98 -0.64 -8.98 11.82
N PHE A 99 -0.13 -10.20 12.04
CA PHE A 99 -0.95 -11.36 12.46
C PHE A 99 -1.25 -11.42 13.96
N GLY A 100 -0.77 -10.43 14.70
CA GLY A 100 -1.02 -10.23 16.11
C GLY A 100 -0.23 -9.02 16.60
N SER A 101 -0.86 -8.19 17.43
CA SER A 101 -0.22 -7.00 17.99
C SER A 101 -0.03 -7.14 19.50
N ARG A 102 0.70 -6.19 20.10
CA ARG A 102 0.71 -6.00 21.57
C ARG A 102 -0.68 -5.73 22.17
N PHE A 103 -1.70 -5.50 21.34
CA PHE A 103 -3.08 -5.16 21.71
C PHE A 103 -4.11 -6.25 21.32
N SER A 104 -3.74 -7.25 20.51
CA SER A 104 -4.67 -8.32 20.11
C SER A 104 -3.94 -9.54 19.60
N ARG A 105 -4.44 -10.72 19.97
CA ARG A 105 -4.04 -12.02 19.41
C ARG A 105 -4.96 -12.48 18.28
N GLU A 106 -6.00 -11.72 17.98
CA GLU A 106 -6.86 -12.01 16.85
C GLU A 106 -6.25 -11.50 15.56
N LYS A 107 -6.47 -12.25 14.47
CA LYS A 107 -6.13 -11.83 13.11
C LYS A 107 -6.87 -10.55 12.73
N THR A 108 -6.20 -9.69 11.97
CA THR A 108 -6.81 -8.53 11.33
C THR A 108 -7.77 -8.97 10.20
N ILE A 109 -8.61 -8.07 9.67
CA ILE A 109 -9.53 -8.42 8.59
C ILE A 109 -8.79 -8.84 7.31
N GLU A 110 -7.67 -8.16 6.99
CA GLU A 110 -6.86 -8.46 5.82
C GLU A 110 -6.17 -9.82 5.94
N ALA A 111 -5.91 -10.29 7.17
CA ALA A 111 -5.43 -11.63 7.44
C ALA A 111 -6.53 -12.69 7.32
N LEU A 112 -7.78 -12.37 7.70
CA LEU A 112 -8.92 -13.29 7.55
C LEU A 112 -9.38 -13.44 6.10
N ALA A 113 -9.19 -12.42 5.27
CA ALA A 113 -9.52 -12.43 3.85
C ALA A 113 -8.59 -13.33 3.01
N VAL A 114 -7.49 -13.85 3.58
CA VAL A 114 -6.56 -14.73 2.88
C VAL A 114 -6.72 -16.16 3.36
N ALA A 115 -7.22 -17.03 2.48
CA ALA A 115 -7.24 -18.47 2.71
C ALA A 115 -5.81 -18.99 2.93
N HIS A 116 -5.62 -19.93 3.86
CA HIS A 116 -4.32 -20.53 4.17
C HIS A 116 -3.22 -19.55 4.63
N VAL A 117 -3.58 -18.37 5.14
CA VAL A 117 -2.58 -17.35 5.53
C VAL A 117 -1.56 -17.82 6.58
N ASP A 118 -1.91 -18.79 7.42
CA ASP A 118 -1.00 -19.37 8.43
C ASP A 118 0.08 -20.28 7.80
N ASP A 119 -0.16 -20.78 6.59
CA ASP A 119 0.75 -21.64 5.84
C ASP A 119 1.79 -20.82 5.04
N ILE A 120 1.58 -19.50 4.89
CA ILE A 120 2.44 -18.60 4.11
C ILE A 120 3.59 -18.06 4.98
N PRO A 121 4.87 -18.18 4.57
CA PRO A 121 6.02 -17.75 5.37
C PRO A 121 6.02 -16.26 5.74
N GLN A 122 6.13 -15.98 7.04
CA GLN A 122 6.35 -14.62 7.55
C GLN A 122 7.82 -14.19 7.39
N LEU A 123 8.02 -13.06 6.70
CA LEU A 123 9.30 -12.52 6.26
C LEU A 123 9.94 -11.51 7.23
N GLY A 124 9.24 -11.18 8.33
CA GLY A 124 9.55 -10.01 9.15
C GLY A 124 8.85 -8.76 8.61
N GLY A 125 9.33 -7.58 9.00
CA GLY A 125 8.75 -6.31 8.58
C GLY A 125 7.28 -6.13 9.01
N GLY A 126 6.55 -5.36 8.21
CA GLY A 126 5.13 -5.02 8.39
C GLY A 126 4.89 -3.62 8.96
N GLN A 127 5.88 -3.02 9.62
CA GLN A 127 6.01 -1.57 9.77
C GLN A 127 7.22 -0.99 9.03
N PRO A 128 7.13 0.28 8.55
CA PRO A 128 8.26 0.97 7.95
C PRO A 128 9.46 0.99 8.91
N GLY A 129 10.60 0.46 8.45
CA GLY A 129 11.84 0.36 9.24
C GLY A 129 11.93 -0.84 10.19
N SER A 130 10.98 -1.78 10.17
CA SER A 130 11.09 -3.06 10.88
C SER A 130 12.04 -4.05 10.17
N ASP A 131 12.67 -4.94 10.95
CA ASP A 131 13.67 -5.89 10.45
C ASP A 131 13.10 -6.88 9.40
N ILE A 132 13.87 -7.12 8.33
CA ILE A 132 13.53 -8.03 7.23
C ILE A 132 14.46 -9.25 7.29
N ASN A 133 13.90 -10.46 7.21
CA ASN A 133 14.68 -11.67 7.05
C ASN A 133 14.94 -11.95 5.55
N LEU A 134 16.05 -11.40 5.03
CA LEU A 134 16.41 -11.51 3.60
C LEU A 134 16.61 -12.97 3.14
N GLU A 135 17.15 -13.84 4.00
CA GLU A 135 17.31 -15.27 3.69
C GLU A 135 15.96 -15.94 3.45
N LYS A 136 14.94 -15.61 4.26
CA LYS A 136 13.56 -16.08 4.03
C LYS A 136 12.99 -15.54 2.73
N VAL A 137 13.19 -14.25 2.42
CA VAL A 137 12.71 -13.65 1.15
C VAL A 137 13.31 -14.40 -0.05
N VAL A 138 14.61 -14.69 -0.03
CA VAL A 138 15.25 -15.50 -1.09
C VAL A 138 14.71 -16.94 -1.10
N SER A 139 14.49 -17.56 0.07
CA SER A 139 14.02 -18.95 0.16
C SER A 139 12.61 -19.19 -0.42
N VAL A 140 11.77 -18.14 -0.49
CA VAL A 140 10.42 -18.24 -1.09
C VAL A 140 10.42 -17.91 -2.59
N SER A 141 11.57 -17.57 -3.19
CA SER A 141 11.77 -17.31 -4.62
C SER A 141 10.63 -16.50 -5.27
N PRO A 142 10.44 -15.23 -4.90
CA PRO A 142 9.39 -14.39 -5.47
C PRO A 142 9.80 -13.78 -6.83
N ASP A 143 8.80 -13.51 -7.67
CA ASP A 143 8.94 -12.79 -8.94
C ASP A 143 9.05 -11.27 -8.71
N VAL A 144 8.44 -10.78 -7.62
CA VAL A 144 8.52 -9.38 -7.18
C VAL A 144 8.50 -9.29 -5.65
N PHE A 145 9.28 -8.37 -5.10
CA PHE A 145 9.28 -8.02 -3.69
C PHE A 145 8.75 -6.60 -3.47
N PHE A 146 7.60 -6.46 -2.81
CA PHE A 146 7.04 -5.14 -2.50
C PHE A 146 7.63 -4.58 -1.19
N TYR A 147 8.15 -3.35 -1.29
CA TYR A 147 8.77 -2.61 -0.22
C TYR A 147 8.06 -1.27 0.02
N TRP A 148 8.44 -0.55 1.08
CA TRP A 148 7.86 0.72 1.48
C TRP A 148 8.35 1.89 0.62
N ALA A 149 7.42 2.75 0.19
CA ALA A 149 7.75 4.08 -0.36
C ALA A 149 7.71 5.20 0.70
N PHE A 150 7.44 4.86 1.97
CA PHE A 150 7.40 5.80 3.09
C PHE A 150 8.31 5.38 4.26
N SER A 151 9.01 6.36 4.85
CA SER A 151 9.75 6.25 6.11
C SER A 151 9.50 7.51 6.96
N ARG A 152 9.60 7.39 8.28
CA ARG A 152 9.49 8.52 9.21
C ARG A 152 10.74 9.41 9.23
N GLY A 153 11.92 8.84 9.01
CA GLY A 153 13.21 9.54 9.10
C GLY A 153 13.81 9.92 7.74
N ASP A 154 13.66 9.06 6.74
CA ASP A 154 14.46 9.13 5.52
C ASP A 154 13.88 10.10 4.47
N SER A 155 14.75 10.54 3.56
CA SER A 155 14.37 11.21 2.32
C SER A 155 14.02 10.19 1.24
N THR A 156 13.24 10.60 0.23
CA THR A 156 12.88 9.76 -0.92
C THR A 156 14.12 9.13 -1.58
N GLN A 157 15.22 9.88 -1.73
CA GLN A 157 16.47 9.35 -2.29
C GLN A 157 17.12 8.30 -1.39
N ALA A 158 17.20 8.53 -0.08
CA ALA A 158 17.79 7.56 0.84
C ALA A 158 16.99 6.25 0.90
N MET A 159 15.67 6.33 0.73
CA MET A 159 14.79 5.18 0.54
C MET A 159 15.03 4.49 -0.80
N ALA A 160 15.18 5.24 -1.89
CA ALA A 160 15.44 4.69 -3.21
C ALA A 160 16.77 3.91 -3.23
N ASP A 161 17.83 4.51 -2.68
CA ASP A 161 19.14 3.88 -2.53
C ASP A 161 19.06 2.59 -1.68
N HIS A 162 18.13 2.53 -0.71
CA HIS A 162 17.90 1.35 0.12
C HIS A 162 17.19 0.25 -0.66
N ALA A 163 16.15 0.58 -1.42
CA ALA A 163 15.46 -0.37 -2.31
C ALA A 163 16.42 -0.95 -3.37
N ASP A 164 17.32 -0.14 -3.93
CA ASP A 164 18.38 -0.61 -4.85
C ASP A 164 19.46 -1.47 -4.18
N ARG A 165 19.68 -1.34 -2.86
CA ARG A 165 20.52 -2.28 -2.10
C ARG A 165 19.79 -3.61 -1.90
N LEU A 166 18.52 -3.57 -1.48
CA LEU A 166 17.69 -4.77 -1.31
C LEU A 166 17.58 -5.56 -2.63
N GLN A 167 17.31 -4.90 -3.76
CA GLN A 167 17.21 -5.53 -5.08
C GLN A 167 18.48 -6.31 -5.45
N ARG A 168 19.66 -5.74 -5.19
CA ARG A 168 20.94 -6.41 -5.45
C ARG A 168 21.26 -7.54 -4.46
N GLN A 169 20.74 -7.47 -3.23
CA GLN A 169 20.92 -8.52 -2.22
C GLN A 169 19.98 -9.71 -2.44
N LEU A 170 18.75 -9.45 -2.86
CA LEU A 170 17.73 -10.48 -3.08
C LEU A 170 17.80 -11.11 -4.48
N GLY A 171 18.32 -10.38 -5.48
CA GLY A 171 18.36 -10.85 -6.86
C GLY A 171 17.00 -10.83 -7.58
N VAL A 172 15.98 -10.24 -6.95
CA VAL A 172 14.61 -10.10 -7.46
C VAL A 172 14.21 -8.62 -7.55
N PRO A 173 13.29 -8.22 -8.44
CA PRO A 173 12.80 -6.85 -8.53
C PRO A 173 12.21 -6.37 -7.19
N VAL A 174 12.62 -5.18 -6.75
CA VAL A 174 12.08 -4.54 -5.53
C VAL A 174 11.29 -3.30 -5.96
N VAL A 175 10.00 -3.29 -5.68
CA VAL A 175 9.09 -2.18 -6.04
C VAL A 175 8.66 -1.47 -4.76
N ALA A 176 8.95 -0.17 -4.65
CA ALA A 176 8.50 0.64 -3.52
C ALA A 176 7.10 1.23 -3.76
N VAL A 177 6.18 0.99 -2.83
CA VAL A 177 4.78 1.44 -2.90
C VAL A 177 4.27 1.79 -1.49
N SER A 178 3.35 2.74 -1.35
CA SER A 178 2.65 3.07 -0.08
C SER A 178 1.33 3.77 -0.38
N THR A 179 0.27 3.50 0.39
CA THR A 179 -1.03 4.19 0.24
C THR A 179 -1.09 5.51 1.01
N LEU A 180 -0.19 5.71 1.98
CA LEU A 180 -0.07 6.96 2.73
C LEU A 180 1.39 7.32 3.04
N GLY A 181 1.82 8.50 2.58
CA GLY A 181 3.13 9.05 2.86
C GLY A 181 3.16 10.07 4.01
N ARG A 182 4.00 11.09 3.82
CA ARG A 182 4.11 12.26 4.72
C ARG A 182 3.00 13.30 4.48
N GLU A 183 2.28 13.19 3.37
CA GLU A 183 1.30 14.19 2.93
C GLU A 183 0.07 14.23 3.84
N ARG A 184 -0.47 15.43 4.06
CA ARG A 184 -1.63 15.73 4.91
C ARG A 184 -2.65 16.62 4.18
N ASP A 185 -2.39 16.93 2.92
CA ASP A 185 -3.36 17.52 2.00
C ASP A 185 -4.31 16.45 1.43
N PRO A 186 -5.65 16.60 1.54
CA PRO A 186 -6.59 15.58 1.12
C PRO A 186 -6.59 15.24 -0.38
N GLU A 187 -6.34 16.21 -1.26
CA GLU A 187 -6.32 15.97 -2.71
C GLU A 187 -5.10 15.12 -3.07
N ARG A 188 -3.92 15.51 -2.58
CA ARG A 188 -2.67 14.78 -2.83
C ARG A 188 -2.59 13.41 -2.18
N ILE A 189 -3.31 13.18 -1.07
CA ILE A 189 -3.48 11.83 -0.52
C ILE A 189 -4.25 10.95 -1.49
N MET A 190 -5.30 11.46 -2.15
CA MET A 190 -5.96 10.71 -3.21
C MET A 190 -4.99 10.40 -4.36
N ASP A 191 -4.19 11.37 -4.80
CA ASP A 191 -3.15 11.15 -5.82
C ASP A 191 -2.09 10.10 -5.40
N GLU A 192 -1.76 9.97 -4.11
CA GLU A 192 -0.91 8.89 -3.59
C GLU A 192 -1.59 7.52 -3.70
N ILE A 193 -2.87 7.41 -3.31
CA ILE A 193 -3.66 6.17 -3.41
C ILE A 193 -3.81 5.74 -4.88
N GLU A 194 -4.19 6.67 -5.77
CA GLU A 194 -4.44 6.37 -7.19
C GLU A 194 -3.16 5.87 -7.88
N ARG A 195 -2.00 6.48 -7.58
CA ARG A 195 -0.70 5.98 -8.07
C ARG A 195 -0.34 4.62 -7.47
N ALA A 196 -0.61 4.39 -6.19
CA ALA A 196 -0.34 3.10 -5.55
C ALA A 196 -1.18 1.97 -6.16
N TYR A 197 -2.50 2.15 -6.28
CA TYR A 197 -3.40 1.16 -6.88
C TYR A 197 -3.17 0.99 -8.38
N GLY A 198 -2.87 2.07 -9.12
CA GLY A 198 -2.52 1.98 -10.55
C GLY A 198 -1.23 1.19 -10.78
N LEU A 199 -0.19 1.44 -9.98
CA LEU A 199 1.07 0.68 -10.04
C LEU A 199 0.88 -0.79 -9.68
N MET A 200 0.16 -1.08 -8.59
CA MET A 200 -0.13 -2.45 -8.17
C MET A 200 -1.03 -3.19 -9.19
N GLY A 201 -2.02 -2.51 -9.76
CA GLY A 201 -2.86 -3.04 -10.84
C GLY A 201 -2.03 -3.49 -12.04
N MET A 202 -1.13 -2.62 -12.53
CA MET A 202 -0.24 -2.91 -13.67
C MET A 202 0.73 -4.06 -13.43
N ILE A 203 1.25 -4.20 -12.20
CA ILE A 203 2.19 -5.28 -11.85
C ILE A 203 1.47 -6.63 -11.71
N LEU A 204 0.19 -6.62 -11.34
CA LEU A 204 -0.58 -7.83 -11.02
C LEU A 204 -1.53 -8.29 -12.13
N ASP A 205 -1.65 -7.54 -13.24
CA ASP A 205 -2.64 -7.72 -14.32
C ASP A 205 -4.08 -7.55 -13.79
N GLN A 206 -4.30 -6.42 -13.09
CA GLN A 206 -5.49 -6.10 -12.29
C GLN A 206 -5.92 -4.63 -12.40
N GLU A 207 -5.54 -3.91 -13.46
CA GLU A 207 -5.84 -2.48 -13.65
C GLU A 207 -7.34 -2.17 -13.63
N ALA A 208 -8.16 -3.00 -14.28
CA ALA A 208 -9.61 -2.82 -14.29
C ALA A 208 -10.22 -2.96 -12.88
N ARG A 209 -9.69 -3.88 -12.07
CA ARG A 209 -10.07 -4.09 -10.67
C ARG A 209 -9.59 -2.93 -9.78
N ALA A 210 -8.37 -2.46 -9.98
CA ALA A 210 -7.82 -1.28 -9.30
C ALA A 210 -8.69 -0.04 -9.55
N GLN A 211 -9.02 0.25 -10.81
CA GLN A 211 -9.87 1.37 -11.19
C GLN A 211 -11.27 1.24 -10.57
N ALA A 212 -11.89 0.05 -10.63
CA ALA A 212 -13.22 -0.17 -10.05
C ALA A 212 -13.26 0.07 -8.54
N LEU A 213 -12.20 -0.27 -7.80
CA LEU A 213 -12.10 0.01 -6.35
C LEU A 213 -11.91 1.50 -6.06
N LEU A 214 -11.10 2.22 -6.86
CA LEU A 214 -10.94 3.67 -6.75
C LEU A 214 -12.26 4.41 -7.08
N ASP A 215 -12.97 3.96 -8.11
CA ASP A 215 -14.28 4.51 -8.48
C ASP A 215 -15.33 4.24 -7.39
N ARG A 216 -15.37 3.02 -6.84
CA ARG A 216 -16.22 2.67 -5.68
C ARG A 216 -15.94 3.59 -4.48
N TYR A 217 -14.65 3.84 -4.18
CA TYR A 217 -14.24 4.73 -3.10
C TYR A 217 -14.74 6.17 -3.32
N ARG A 218 -14.47 6.76 -4.50
CA ARG A 218 -14.93 8.12 -4.83
C ARG A 218 -16.46 8.25 -4.83
N GLN A 219 -17.18 7.21 -5.28
CA GLN A 219 -18.65 7.18 -5.26
C GLN A 219 -19.22 7.21 -3.83
N GLU A 220 -18.71 6.39 -2.93
CA GLU A 220 -19.18 6.37 -1.53
C GLU A 220 -18.83 7.68 -0.80
N VAL A 221 -17.61 8.21 -0.98
CA VAL A 221 -17.22 9.53 -0.44
C VAL A 221 -18.17 10.62 -0.92
N SER A 222 -18.41 10.70 -2.24
CA SER A 222 -19.32 11.69 -2.85
C SER A 222 -20.76 11.51 -2.38
N SER A 223 -21.23 10.27 -2.20
CA SER A 223 -22.57 9.96 -1.70
C SER A 223 -22.78 10.39 -0.24
N ILE A 224 -21.74 10.41 0.59
CA ILE A 224 -21.83 10.96 1.96
C ILE A 224 -21.71 12.48 1.93
N GLN A 225 -20.71 13.02 1.22
CA GLN A 225 -20.44 14.46 1.14
C GLN A 225 -21.64 15.28 0.62
N SER A 226 -22.32 14.78 -0.43
CA SER A 226 -23.51 15.43 -1.00
C SER A 226 -24.70 15.46 -0.05
N ARG A 227 -24.81 14.50 0.87
CA ARG A 227 -25.91 14.43 1.86
C ARG A 227 -25.69 15.35 3.05
N ILE A 228 -24.43 15.56 3.46
CA ILE A 228 -24.05 16.46 4.55
C ILE A 228 -23.74 17.89 4.05
N GLN A 229 -24.03 18.19 2.78
CA GLN A 229 -23.72 19.48 2.17
C GLN A 229 -24.63 20.59 2.74
N GLY A 230 -24.02 21.56 3.43
CA GLY A 230 -24.74 22.67 4.06
C GLY A 230 -25.17 22.42 5.49
N GLU A 231 -24.86 21.23 6.03
CA GLU A 231 -24.95 20.94 7.46
C GLU A 231 -23.96 21.78 8.29
N GLY A 232 -24.11 21.74 9.61
CA GLY A 232 -23.16 22.35 10.54
C GLY A 232 -21.76 21.72 10.46
N THR A 233 -20.82 22.24 11.25
CA THR A 233 -19.43 21.72 11.28
C THR A 233 -19.02 21.18 12.66
N PRO A 234 -19.59 20.04 13.12
CA PRO A 234 -19.42 19.52 14.48
C PRO A 234 -17.97 19.50 14.96
N ARG A 235 -17.73 19.91 16.21
CA ARG A 235 -16.38 19.94 16.77
C ARG A 235 -15.94 18.56 17.22
N VAL A 236 -14.94 18.01 16.55
CA VAL A 236 -14.44 16.64 16.73
C VAL A 236 -13.05 16.62 17.35
N TYR A 237 -12.84 15.76 18.34
CA TYR A 237 -11.51 15.41 18.85
C TYR A 237 -11.19 13.93 18.59
N LEU A 238 -10.03 13.66 18.00
CA LEU A 238 -9.52 12.30 17.79
C LEU A 238 -8.45 11.95 18.83
N ALA A 239 -8.77 10.98 19.69
CA ALA A 239 -7.85 10.47 20.72
C ALA A 239 -7.05 9.27 20.21
N HIS A 240 -5.74 9.26 20.45
CA HIS A 240 -4.83 8.19 20.07
C HIS A 240 -4.98 6.97 21.00
N ARG A 241 -4.85 5.76 20.44
CA ARG A 241 -5.09 4.44 21.08
C ARG A 241 -4.33 4.13 22.39
N THR A 242 -3.40 5.00 22.79
CA THR A 242 -2.58 4.84 23.99
C THR A 242 -3.02 5.74 25.15
N ASN A 243 -3.67 6.87 24.87
CA ASN A 243 -4.00 7.88 25.88
C ASN A 243 -5.05 8.86 25.30
N LEU A 244 -6.12 9.13 26.05
CA LEU A 244 -7.09 10.18 25.72
C LEU A 244 -6.40 11.53 25.47
N PHE A 245 -5.37 11.84 26.27
CA PHE A 245 -4.61 13.08 26.22
C PHE A 245 -3.52 13.11 25.14
N SER A 246 -3.55 12.18 24.18
CA SER A 246 -2.70 12.20 22.99
C SER A 246 -3.60 12.32 21.77
N ASN A 247 -3.46 13.37 20.96
CA ASN A 247 -4.28 13.52 19.77
C ASN A 247 -3.79 12.65 18.60
N VAL A 248 -4.70 12.24 17.74
CA VAL A 248 -4.40 11.94 16.33
C VAL A 248 -4.52 13.27 15.59
N ALA A 249 -3.44 13.78 15.00
CA ALA A 249 -3.43 15.15 14.44
C ALA A 249 -4.10 15.27 13.06
N PHE A 250 -4.30 14.15 12.37
CA PHE A 250 -4.89 14.07 11.03
C PHE A 250 -5.47 12.67 10.80
N TYR A 251 -6.66 12.58 10.20
CA TYR A 251 -7.23 11.30 9.79
C TYR A 251 -8.10 11.48 8.54
N TYR A 252 -7.62 11.01 7.39
CA TYR A 252 -8.20 11.32 6.07
C TYR A 252 -9.73 11.12 5.97
N PRO A 253 -10.33 10.02 6.47
CA PRO A 253 -11.80 9.87 6.50
C PRO A 253 -12.57 10.98 7.22
N LEU A 254 -12.00 11.60 8.26
CA LEU A 254 -12.62 12.75 8.94
C LEU A 254 -12.49 14.03 8.10
N GLU A 255 -11.36 14.25 7.44
CA GLU A 255 -11.10 15.41 6.60
C GLU A 255 -11.95 15.42 5.30
N GLN A 256 -12.53 14.26 4.95
CA GLN A 256 -13.54 14.13 3.89
C GLN A 256 -14.97 14.43 4.37
N LEU A 257 -15.19 14.64 5.67
CA LEU A 257 -16.47 15.08 6.25
C LEU A 257 -16.41 16.57 6.58
N SER A 258 -17.57 17.23 6.66
CA SER A 258 -17.68 18.66 6.97
C SER A 258 -17.41 19.00 8.46
N ALA A 259 -16.44 18.34 9.11
CA ALA A 259 -16.27 18.36 10.57
C ALA A 259 -15.09 19.23 11.03
N THR A 260 -15.24 19.94 12.15
CA THR A 260 -14.18 20.77 12.73
C THR A 260 -13.27 19.93 13.62
N HIS A 261 -12.17 19.39 13.08
CA HIS A 261 -11.18 18.68 13.89
C HIS A 261 -10.38 19.66 14.78
N VAL A 262 -10.70 19.74 16.08
CA VAL A 262 -10.18 20.79 16.99
C VAL A 262 -8.65 20.77 17.17
N ALA A 263 -8.04 19.59 17.06
CA ALA A 263 -6.62 19.40 17.27
C ALA A 263 -5.75 19.64 16.00
N SER A 264 -6.37 19.83 14.84
CA SER A 264 -5.70 20.18 13.57
C SER A 264 -4.88 21.49 13.64
N THR A 265 -5.28 22.38 14.55
CA THR A 265 -4.58 23.64 14.88
C THR A 265 -3.11 23.44 15.25
N ARG A 266 -2.75 22.26 15.76
CA ARG A 266 -1.36 21.84 16.02
C ARG A 266 -0.77 21.15 14.79
N ARG A 267 -0.41 21.94 13.78
CA ARG A 267 0.15 21.44 12.50
C ARG A 267 1.32 20.47 12.72
N GLY A 268 1.08 19.20 12.36
CA GLY A 268 2.12 18.28 11.88
C GLY A 268 2.54 17.11 12.78
N ARG A 269 2.06 16.98 14.02
CA ARG A 269 2.36 15.79 14.86
C ARG A 269 1.25 15.46 15.85
N ASP A 270 0.97 14.16 16.00
CA ASP A 270 0.36 13.59 17.20
C ASP A 270 1.17 14.03 18.42
N GLY A 271 0.49 14.43 19.50
CA GLY A 271 1.13 15.03 20.66
C GLY A 271 0.20 15.14 21.87
N GLU A 272 0.77 15.57 22.99
CA GLU A 272 0.06 15.63 24.26
C GLU A 272 -0.84 16.87 24.38
N VAL A 273 -2.04 16.67 24.90
CA VAL A 273 -3.12 17.63 25.10
C VAL A 273 -3.46 17.62 26.59
N SER A 274 -3.69 18.77 27.22
CA SER A 274 -4.10 18.81 28.63
C SER A 274 -5.63 18.80 28.77
N ALA A 275 -6.14 18.52 29.97
CA ALA A 275 -7.59 18.59 30.23
C ALA A 275 -8.13 20.02 30.02
N GLU A 276 -7.35 21.03 30.39
CA GLU A 276 -7.66 22.44 30.16
C GLU A 276 -7.71 22.77 28.66
N GLN A 277 -6.86 22.14 27.84
CA GLN A 277 -6.93 22.31 26.39
C GLN A 277 -8.18 21.67 25.79
N LEU A 278 -8.61 20.49 26.28
CA LEU A 278 -9.87 19.87 25.87
C LEU A 278 -11.09 20.71 26.30
N LEU A 279 -11.07 21.29 27.50
CA LEU A 279 -12.09 22.24 27.96
C LEU A 279 -12.14 23.53 27.13
N GLN A 280 -10.99 24.01 26.63
CA GLN A 280 -10.93 25.19 25.75
C GLN A 280 -11.39 24.90 24.32
N TRP A 281 -11.10 23.71 23.80
CA TRP A 281 -11.58 23.29 22.48
C TRP A 281 -13.07 22.91 22.50
N ASP A 282 -13.54 22.37 23.63
CA ASP A 282 -14.91 21.93 23.88
C ASP A 282 -15.48 21.11 22.70
N PRO A 283 -14.87 19.95 22.35
CA PRO A 283 -15.40 19.10 21.31
C PRO A 283 -16.82 18.61 21.66
N GLU A 284 -17.69 18.60 20.66
CA GLU A 284 -19.03 17.98 20.71
C GLU A 284 -18.95 16.46 20.60
N HIS A 285 -17.96 15.93 19.88
CA HIS A 285 -17.71 14.50 19.76
C HIS A 285 -16.25 14.14 20.03
N ILE A 286 -16.02 13.08 20.80
CA ILE A 286 -14.70 12.46 20.99
C ILE A 286 -14.71 11.08 20.34
N PHE A 287 -13.76 10.81 19.44
CA PHE A 287 -13.54 9.46 18.88
C PHE A 287 -12.25 8.86 19.43
N LEU A 288 -12.38 7.69 20.04
CA LEU A 288 -11.26 6.91 20.58
C LEU A 288 -10.73 5.97 19.49
N HIS A 289 -9.44 6.08 19.16
CA HIS A 289 -8.78 5.20 18.20
C HIS A 289 -8.66 3.79 18.80
N THR A 290 -9.35 2.83 18.20
CA THR A 290 -9.45 1.45 18.69
C THR A 290 -9.22 0.46 17.53
N PRO A 291 -7.95 0.19 17.17
CA PRO A 291 -7.66 -0.76 16.10
C PRO A 291 -7.78 -2.21 16.54
N SER A 292 -7.99 -2.43 17.84
CA SER A 292 -8.40 -3.69 18.46
C SER A 292 -8.91 -3.41 19.88
N GLN A 293 -9.51 -4.42 20.53
CA GLN A 293 -10.20 -4.26 21.81
C GLN A 293 -9.28 -3.87 22.98
N ALA A 294 -7.99 -4.22 22.98
CA ALA A 294 -7.07 -3.81 24.05
C ALA A 294 -6.46 -2.41 23.84
N SER A 295 -7.20 -1.50 23.20
CA SER A 295 -6.89 -0.07 23.28
C SER A 295 -6.91 0.38 24.74
N HIS A 296 -5.91 1.15 25.16
CA HIS A 296 -5.73 1.50 26.59
C HIS A 296 -6.72 2.54 27.11
N VAL A 297 -7.55 3.11 26.24
CA VAL A 297 -8.51 4.15 26.60
C VAL A 297 -9.88 3.51 26.85
N ALA A 298 -10.11 3.11 28.10
CA ALA A 298 -11.42 2.62 28.55
C ALA A 298 -12.46 3.74 28.49
N LEU A 299 -13.61 3.47 27.85
CA LEU A 299 -14.67 4.45 27.62
C LEU A 299 -15.18 5.06 28.94
N ASP A 300 -15.42 4.21 29.93
CA ASP A 300 -15.96 4.60 31.23
C ASP A 300 -14.96 5.53 31.97
N SER A 301 -13.67 5.22 31.92
CA SER A 301 -12.61 6.09 32.49
C SER A 301 -12.47 7.44 31.80
N VAL A 302 -12.95 7.60 30.56
CA VAL A 302 -13.04 8.90 29.88
C VAL A 302 -14.27 9.67 30.34
N LEU A 303 -15.42 9.00 30.46
CA LEU A 303 -16.68 9.59 30.89
C LEU A 303 -16.68 10.00 32.37
N GLU A 304 -15.98 9.25 33.23
CA GLU A 304 -15.87 9.49 34.67
C GLU A 304 -14.75 10.50 35.05
N ASP A 305 -13.95 10.99 34.09
CA ASP A 305 -12.86 11.93 34.40
C ASP A 305 -13.42 13.26 34.89
N ALA A 306 -13.27 13.52 36.19
CA ALA A 306 -13.72 14.74 36.86
C ALA A 306 -13.17 16.04 36.21
N ARG A 307 -12.02 15.96 35.53
CA ARG A 307 -11.39 17.11 34.85
C ARG A 307 -12.08 17.47 33.53
N LEU A 308 -12.88 16.58 32.97
CA LEU A 308 -13.48 16.71 31.64
C LEU A 308 -15.00 16.90 31.67
N GLN A 309 -15.62 16.95 32.85
CA GLN A 309 -17.07 17.12 33.01
C GLN A 309 -17.63 18.44 32.42
N GLY A 310 -16.76 19.41 32.14
CA GLY A 310 -17.13 20.64 31.42
C GLY A 310 -17.12 20.53 29.90
N VAL A 311 -16.59 19.44 29.32
CA VAL A 311 -16.52 19.22 27.86
C VAL A 311 -17.86 18.71 27.35
N ALA A 312 -18.40 19.31 26.29
CA ALA A 312 -19.68 18.92 25.69
C ALA A 312 -19.77 17.40 25.39
N ALA A 313 -18.78 16.83 24.71
CA ALA A 313 -18.77 15.40 24.39
C ALA A 313 -18.86 14.46 25.61
N ILE A 314 -18.36 14.87 26.77
CA ILE A 314 -18.42 14.07 28.00
C ILE A 314 -19.80 14.21 28.65
N ARG A 315 -20.25 15.46 28.83
CA ARG A 315 -21.56 15.81 29.40
C ARG A 315 -22.71 15.15 28.64
N ASP A 316 -22.63 15.15 27.32
CA ASP A 316 -23.70 14.71 26.42
C ASP A 316 -23.51 13.24 25.94
N GLY A 317 -22.53 12.52 26.50
CA GLY A 317 -22.26 11.10 26.23
C GLY A 317 -21.72 10.78 24.83
N GLN A 318 -21.29 11.79 24.07
CA GLN A 318 -20.82 11.69 22.68
C GLN A 318 -19.36 11.22 22.59
N VAL A 319 -19.07 10.10 23.25
CA VAL A 319 -17.78 9.40 23.16
C VAL A 319 -17.95 8.10 22.37
N HIS A 320 -17.20 8.03 21.28
CA HIS A 320 -17.35 7.10 20.18
C HIS A 320 -16.04 6.36 19.90
N ARG A 321 -16.06 5.36 19.01
CA ARG A 321 -14.89 4.58 18.60
C ARG A 321 -14.76 4.53 17.08
N PHE A 322 -13.53 4.53 16.60
CA PHE A 322 -13.17 4.37 15.18
C PHE A 322 -11.95 3.44 15.09
N LYS A 323 -11.84 2.66 14.00
CA LYS A 323 -10.73 1.71 13.84
C LYS A 323 -9.40 2.46 13.70
N GLY A 324 -9.38 3.50 12.88
CA GLY A 324 -8.22 4.35 12.62
C GLY A 324 -7.10 3.67 11.82
N THR A 325 -6.00 4.40 11.66
CA THR A 325 -4.77 3.92 11.03
C THR A 325 -3.97 3.07 12.01
N TYR A 326 -3.92 1.76 11.75
CA TYR A 326 -3.06 0.85 12.47
C TYR A 326 -2.29 -0.02 11.49
N MET A 327 -0.97 0.05 11.62
CA MET A 327 -0.01 -0.52 10.69
C MET A 327 -0.29 -0.12 9.24
N GLY A 328 0.14 1.08 8.84
CA GLY A 328 -0.17 1.65 7.52
C GLY A 328 -1.62 2.16 7.43
N TRP A 329 -2.15 2.26 6.21
CA TRP A 329 -3.53 2.68 5.95
C TRP A 329 -4.26 1.73 5.00
N ASP A 330 -5.45 1.32 5.43
CA ASP A 330 -6.40 0.54 4.65
C ASP A 330 -7.52 1.44 4.13
N LEU A 331 -7.71 1.43 2.81
CA LEU A 331 -8.74 2.20 2.11
C LEU A 331 -10.15 1.71 2.44
N ALA A 332 -10.34 0.39 2.59
CA ALA A 332 -11.65 -0.23 2.82
C ALA A 332 -12.17 0.12 4.21
N THR A 333 -11.39 -0.10 5.27
CA THR A 333 -11.78 0.29 6.64
C THR A 333 -11.74 1.80 6.87
N GLY A 334 -10.93 2.55 6.13
CA GLY A 334 -11.02 4.01 6.12
C GLY A 334 -12.39 4.49 5.64
N LEU A 335 -12.95 3.86 4.61
CA LEU A 335 -14.29 4.16 4.11
C LEU A 335 -15.41 3.72 5.07
N VAL A 336 -15.22 2.59 5.77
CA VAL A 336 -16.13 2.18 6.86
C VAL A 336 -16.11 3.20 8.01
N ASP A 337 -14.94 3.66 8.45
CA ASP A 337 -14.83 4.71 9.47
C ASP A 337 -15.46 6.03 8.96
N LEU A 338 -15.27 6.43 7.69
CA LEU A 338 -15.93 7.61 7.10
C LEU A 338 -17.45 7.55 7.27
N ILE A 339 -18.05 6.42 6.93
CA ILE A 339 -19.51 6.20 6.97
C ILE A 339 -20.02 6.19 8.42
N ARG A 340 -19.30 5.51 9.32
CA ARG A 340 -19.63 5.47 10.75
C ARG A 340 -19.54 6.85 11.39
N MET A 341 -18.46 7.57 11.13
CA MET A 341 -18.26 8.94 11.63
C MET A 341 -19.29 9.89 11.03
N GLY A 342 -19.60 9.77 9.74
CA GLY A 342 -20.68 10.50 9.08
C GLY A 342 -22.01 10.31 9.82
N LYS A 343 -22.48 9.07 10.00
CA LYS A 343 -23.74 8.76 10.69
C LYS A 343 -23.80 9.34 12.11
N ILE A 344 -22.68 9.31 12.84
CA ILE A 344 -22.59 9.86 14.20
C ILE A 344 -22.68 11.39 14.23
N LEU A 345 -22.09 12.06 13.24
CA LEU A 345 -21.99 13.53 13.20
C LEU A 345 -23.18 14.21 12.50
N TYR A 346 -23.86 13.49 11.60
CA TYR A 346 -24.99 13.99 10.81
C TYR A 346 -26.13 12.95 10.80
N PRO A 347 -26.70 12.60 11.98
CA PRO A 347 -27.66 11.50 12.10
C PRO A 347 -28.92 11.73 11.26
N ASP A 348 -29.44 12.96 11.22
CA ASP A 348 -30.65 13.32 10.47
C ASP A 348 -30.40 13.25 8.95
N ALA A 349 -29.31 13.86 8.47
CA ALA A 349 -28.93 13.84 7.05
C ALA A 349 -28.61 12.44 6.51
N LEU A 350 -28.29 11.50 7.41
CA LEU A 350 -27.93 10.10 7.13
C LEU A 350 -28.92 9.10 7.77
N GLU A 351 -30.18 9.49 8.03
CA GLU A 351 -31.12 8.69 8.82
C GLU A 351 -31.37 7.27 8.27
N ASP A 352 -31.51 7.13 6.95
CA ASP A 352 -31.76 5.87 6.23
C ASP A 352 -30.52 5.00 5.99
N LEU A 353 -29.33 5.48 6.35
CA LEU A 353 -28.08 4.78 6.09
C LEU A 353 -27.89 3.63 7.09
N ASP A 354 -28.09 2.40 6.60
CA ASP A 354 -27.67 1.17 7.29
C ASP A 354 -26.14 1.05 7.22
N VAL A 355 -25.52 1.37 8.34
CA VAL A 355 -24.06 1.39 8.52
C VAL A 355 -23.46 -0.03 8.51
N GLN A 356 -24.20 -1.04 8.97
CA GLN A 356 -23.73 -2.42 9.01
C GLN A 356 -23.77 -3.05 7.61
N ALA A 357 -24.91 -2.97 6.92
CA ALA A 357 -25.05 -3.50 5.57
C ALA A 357 -24.10 -2.80 4.59
N ARG A 358 -23.95 -1.47 4.69
CA ARG A 358 -23.01 -0.72 3.84
C ARG A 358 -21.55 -1.05 4.16
N GLY A 359 -21.21 -1.20 5.44
CA GLY A 359 -19.85 -1.57 5.85
C GLY A 359 -19.46 -2.98 5.40
N GLU A 360 -20.39 -3.93 5.48
CA GLU A 360 -20.20 -5.30 4.96
C GLU A 360 -20.07 -5.31 3.43
N ASP A 361 -20.92 -4.58 2.70
CA ASP A 361 -20.79 -4.43 1.24
C ASP A 361 -19.42 -3.87 0.82
N ILE A 362 -18.90 -2.86 1.52
CA ILE A 362 -17.57 -2.29 1.28
C ILE A 362 -16.48 -3.33 1.52
N LEU A 363 -16.47 -3.98 2.70
CA LEU A 363 -15.42 -4.94 3.02
C LEU A 363 -15.46 -6.16 2.09
N HIS A 364 -16.64 -6.68 1.78
CA HIS A 364 -16.80 -7.74 0.77
C HIS A 364 -16.37 -7.27 -0.63
N THR A 365 -16.71 -6.06 -1.05
CA THR A 365 -16.30 -5.50 -2.35
C THR A 365 -14.77 -5.42 -2.47
N PHE A 366 -14.07 -5.01 -1.43
CA PHE A 366 -12.61 -4.89 -1.41
C PHE A 366 -11.93 -6.25 -1.22
N TYR A 367 -12.26 -6.99 -0.16
CA TYR A 367 -11.56 -8.22 0.23
C TYR A 367 -12.11 -9.52 -0.38
N GLY A 368 -13.25 -9.49 -1.05
CA GLY A 368 -13.90 -10.69 -1.63
C GLY A 368 -14.39 -11.73 -0.61
N THR A 369 -14.36 -11.40 0.69
CA THR A 369 -14.70 -12.31 1.80
C THR A 369 -15.85 -11.72 2.62
N PRO A 370 -16.94 -12.46 2.85
CA PRO A 370 -18.07 -11.98 3.65
C PRO A 370 -17.84 -12.16 5.17
N GLY A 371 -18.63 -11.44 5.97
CA GLY A 371 -18.60 -11.47 7.43
C GLY A 371 -17.50 -10.61 8.07
N LEU A 372 -16.75 -9.84 7.27
CA LEU A 372 -15.63 -9.05 7.77
C LEU A 372 -16.07 -7.85 8.60
N TYR A 373 -17.28 -7.31 8.38
CA TYR A 373 -17.77 -6.16 9.16
C TYR A 373 -18.08 -6.53 10.61
N GLU A 374 -18.68 -7.69 10.86
CA GLU A 374 -18.95 -8.16 12.23
C GLU A 374 -17.63 -8.33 13.01
N HIS A 375 -16.63 -8.94 12.36
CA HIS A 375 -15.30 -9.10 12.96
C HIS A 375 -14.63 -7.74 13.24
N LEU A 376 -14.66 -6.81 12.27
CA LEU A 376 -14.15 -5.44 12.46
C LEU A 376 -14.85 -4.71 13.61
N SER A 377 -16.18 -4.76 13.63
CA SER A 377 -17.04 -4.12 14.62
C SER A 377 -16.69 -4.59 16.02
N ARG A 378 -16.62 -5.92 16.19
CA ARG A 378 -16.20 -6.58 17.42
C ARG A 378 -14.77 -6.18 17.80
N GLN A 379 -13.82 -6.25 16.88
CA GLN A 379 -12.42 -5.88 17.14
C GLN A 379 -12.26 -4.42 17.57
N SER A 380 -12.94 -3.50 16.91
CA SER A 380 -12.85 -2.06 17.21
C SER A 380 -13.80 -1.62 18.33
N GLY A 381 -14.58 -2.54 18.92
CA GLY A 381 -15.53 -2.24 19.99
C GLY A 381 -16.61 -1.25 19.57
N PHE A 382 -16.99 -1.26 18.30
CA PHE A 382 -18.01 -0.37 17.73
C PHE A 382 -19.36 -0.55 18.42
N LYS A 383 -20.12 0.54 18.50
CA LYS A 383 -21.56 0.52 18.82
C LYS A 383 -22.35 0.30 17.52
N ASP A 384 -23.50 -0.34 17.63
CA ASP A 384 -24.50 -0.39 16.57
C ASP A 384 -25.06 1.02 16.30
N LEU A 385 -25.41 1.33 15.04
CA LEU A 385 -25.75 2.67 14.53
C LEU A 385 -26.87 2.59 13.47
#